data_AF-A0A967H7L5-F1
#
_entry.id   AF-A0A967H7L5-F1
#
_cell.length_a   1.000
_cell.length_b   1.000
_cell.length_c   1.000
_cell.angle_alpha   90.00
_cell.angle_beta   90.00
_cell.angle_gamma   90.00
#
_symmetry.space_group_name_H-M   'P 1'
#
loop_
_entity.id
_entity.type
_entity.pdbx_description
1 polymer ?
#
loop_
_entity_poly.entity_id
_entity_poly.type
_entity_poly.pdbx_seq_one_letter_code
_entity_poly.pdbx_strand_id
1 'polypeptide(L)'
;MTKTKQEINIARILYDAYPHVDLLPIDPEQDCRTLQTLLARVTGENIGDGLFKFMVVEIIEGGDSTPDGAIQVLERAKEDVAAVLQALRDAGADHTI
;
A
#
# COMPACT_ATOMS: atom_id res chain seq x y z
N MET A 1 -11.08 35.51 1.15
CA MET A 1 -10.07 34.54 0.70
C MET A 1 -10.43 33.19 1.27
N THR A 2 -10.99 32.30 0.45
CA THR A 2 -11.39 30.95 0.83
C THR A 2 -10.12 30.11 1.02
N LYS A 3 -9.91 29.59 2.24
CA LYS A 3 -8.85 28.62 2.54
C LYS A 3 -8.98 27.44 1.58
N THR A 4 -8.01 27.26 0.69
CA THR A 4 -7.92 26.09 -0.18
C THR A 4 -7.87 24.87 0.72
N LYS A 5 -8.86 23.98 0.59
CA LYS A 5 -8.88 22.68 1.25
C LYS A 5 -7.60 21.97 0.78
N GLN A 6 -6.63 21.73 1.67
CA GLN A 6 -5.45 20.94 1.30
C GLN A 6 -5.96 19.58 0.80
N GLU A 7 -5.71 19.30 -0.48
CA GLU A 7 -5.99 17.98 -1.04
C GLU A 7 -5.14 16.96 -0.29
N ILE A 8 -5.77 15.88 0.16
CA ILE A 8 -5.10 14.82 0.92
C ILE A 8 -4.21 14.05 -0.05
N ASN A 9 -2.90 14.04 0.21
CA ASN A 9 -1.95 13.29 -0.58
C ASN A 9 -1.79 11.86 -0.01
N ILE A 10 -2.55 10.91 -0.55
CA ILE A 10 -2.53 9.50 -0.14
C ILE A 10 -1.17 8.86 -0.41
N ALA A 11 -0.49 9.21 -1.51
CA ALA A 11 0.82 8.67 -1.84
C ALA A 11 1.87 9.02 -0.77
N ARG A 12 1.83 10.26 -0.28
CA ARG A 12 2.71 10.70 0.80
C ARG A 12 2.37 10.04 2.13
N ILE A 13 1.08 9.87 2.45
CA ILE A 13 0.64 9.15 3.65
C ILE A 13 1.13 7.69 3.63
N LEU A 14 0.98 6.99 2.50
CA LEU A 14 1.43 5.61 2.35
C LEU A 14 2.94 5.47 2.53
N TYR A 15 3.70 6.36 1.90
CA TYR A 15 5.14 6.39 2.06
C TYR A 15 5.50 6.69 3.51
N ASP A 16 5.12 7.84 4.07
CA ASP A 16 5.54 8.25 5.41
C ASP A 16 5.13 7.26 6.53
N ALA A 17 4.04 6.51 6.35
CA ALA A 17 3.57 5.51 7.31
C ALA A 17 4.27 4.14 7.19
N TYR A 18 4.96 3.85 6.08
CA TYR A 18 5.50 2.53 5.83
C TYR A 18 6.79 2.27 6.64
N PRO A 19 6.89 1.19 7.45
CA PRO A 19 8.01 1.02 8.38
C PRO A 19 9.41 0.86 7.74
N HIS A 20 9.47 0.52 6.46
CA HIS A 20 10.73 0.19 5.76
C HIS A 20 11.05 1.16 4.62
N VAL A 21 10.54 2.40 4.69
CA VAL A 21 10.70 3.41 3.62
C VAL A 21 12.13 3.74 3.27
N ASP A 22 13.03 3.70 4.25
CA ASP A 22 14.46 3.98 4.05
C ASP A 22 15.14 2.95 3.13
N LEU A 23 14.51 1.79 2.92
CA LEU A 23 14.99 0.74 2.04
C LEU A 23 14.40 0.83 0.62
N LEU A 24 13.39 1.67 0.41
CA LEU A 24 12.73 1.81 -0.87
C LEU A 24 13.51 2.80 -1.75
N PRO A 25 13.82 2.44 -3.02
CA PRO A 25 14.44 3.36 -3.96
C PRO A 25 13.41 4.36 -4.50
N ILE A 26 12.82 5.17 -3.62
CA ILE A 26 11.75 6.13 -3.89
C ILE A 26 12.20 7.51 -3.40
N ASP A 27 12.13 8.51 -4.26
CA ASP A 27 12.30 9.91 -3.88
C ASP A 27 10.93 10.48 -3.48
N PRO A 28 10.65 10.73 -2.19
CA PRO A 28 9.33 11.13 -1.75
C PRO A 28 8.90 12.52 -2.27
N GLU A 29 9.83 13.38 -2.68
CA GLU A 29 9.52 14.69 -3.27
C GLU A 29 9.14 14.57 -4.76
N GLN A 30 9.59 13.52 -5.45
CA GLN A 30 9.32 13.30 -6.87
C GLN A 30 8.23 12.25 -7.11
N ASP A 31 8.32 11.12 -6.42
CA ASP A 31 7.51 9.93 -6.65
C ASP A 31 6.21 9.95 -5.86
N CYS A 32 6.17 10.57 -4.67
CA CYS A 32 4.97 10.64 -3.82
C CYS A 32 4.13 11.91 -4.01
N ARG A 33 4.27 12.61 -5.16
CA ARG A 33 3.47 13.80 -5.47
C ARG A 33 2.00 13.47 -5.73
N THR A 34 1.74 12.35 -6.40
CA THR A 34 0.39 11.80 -6.62
C THR A 34 0.42 10.27 -6.51
N LEU A 35 -0.75 9.66 -6.39
CA LEU A 35 -0.86 8.19 -6.45
C LEU A 35 -0.36 7.65 -7.80
N GLN A 36 -0.61 8.35 -8.90
CA GLN A 36 -0.17 7.93 -10.23
C GLN A 36 1.36 7.97 -10.39
N THR A 37 2.03 8.99 -9.84
CA THR A 37 3.51 9.03 -9.87
C THR A 37 4.10 7.90 -9.03
N LEU A 38 3.51 7.61 -7.87
CA LEU A 38 3.94 6.52 -7.01
C LEU A 38 3.74 5.16 -7.69
N LEU A 39 2.59 4.95 -8.36
CA LEU A 39 2.32 3.75 -9.13
C LEU A 39 3.36 3.53 -10.23
N ALA A 40 3.64 4.59 -11.00
CA ALA A 40 4.63 4.52 -12.08
C ALA A 40 6.00 4.11 -11.54
N ARG A 41 6.38 4.62 -10.37
CA ARG A 41 7.64 4.25 -9.69
C ARG A 41 7.65 2.77 -9.28
N VAL A 42 6.61 2.29 -8.58
CA VAL A 42 6.57 0.91 -8.05
C VAL A 42 6.31 -0.16 -9.13
N THR A 43 5.84 0.24 -10.32
CA THR A 43 5.59 -0.68 -11.45
C THR A 43 6.65 -0.61 -12.54
N GLY A 44 7.34 0.53 -12.71
CA GLY A 44 8.34 0.74 -13.75
C GLY A 44 9.72 0.15 -13.45
N GLU A 45 10.09 0.05 -12.17
CA GLU A 45 11.36 -0.54 -11.73
C GLU A 45 11.14 -1.55 -10.61
N ASN A 46 12.10 -2.46 -10.43
CA ASN A 46 12.09 -3.36 -9.29
C ASN A 46 12.48 -2.58 -8.02
N ILE A 47 11.48 -2.22 -7.22
CA ILE A 47 11.68 -1.50 -5.94
C ILE A 47 12.13 -2.42 -4.80
N GLY A 48 12.22 -3.74 -5.01
CA GLY A 48 12.68 -4.71 -4.02
C GLY A 48 11.67 -5.06 -2.92
N ASP A 49 10.58 -4.30 -2.77
CA ASP A 49 9.53 -4.55 -1.78
C ASP A 49 8.18 -4.83 -2.46
N GLY A 50 7.80 -6.11 -2.48
CA GLY A 50 6.54 -6.56 -3.07
C GLY A 50 5.31 -6.16 -2.25
N LEU A 51 5.43 -6.00 -0.93
CA LEU A 51 4.30 -5.65 -0.06
C LEU A 51 3.93 -4.17 -0.23
N PHE A 52 4.94 -3.29 -0.27
CA PHE A 52 4.71 -1.89 -0.56
C PHE A 52 4.07 -1.70 -1.94
N LYS A 53 4.60 -2.39 -2.97
CA LYS A 53 4.02 -2.39 -4.32
C LYS A 53 2.57 -2.85 -4.31
N PHE A 54 2.27 -3.95 -3.62
CA PHE A 54 0.93 -4.49 -3.50
C PHE A 54 -0.05 -3.44 -2.94
N MET A 55 0.28 -2.80 -1.82
CA MET A 55 -0.60 -1.77 -1.24
C MET A 55 -0.89 -0.60 -2.19
N VAL A 56 0.14 -0.11 -2.90
CA VAL A 56 -0.03 1.00 -3.87
C VAL A 56 -0.94 0.59 -5.03
N VAL A 57 -0.76 -0.62 -5.57
CA VAL A 57 -1.57 -1.14 -6.69
C VAL A 57 -3.03 -1.31 -6.26
N GLU A 58 -3.27 -2.02 -5.15
CA GLU A 58 -4.63 -2.29 -4.68
C GLU A 58 -5.42 -1.00 -4.38
N ILE A 59 -4.77 0.00 -3.77
CA ILE A 59 -5.41 1.29 -3.48
C ILE A 59 -5.80 2.04 -4.74
N ILE A 60 -5.03 1.92 -5.82
CA ILE A 60 -5.35 2.58 -7.09
C ILE A 60 -6.44 1.83 -7.85
N GLU A 61 -6.41 0.50 -7.84
CA GLU A 61 -7.39 -0.31 -8.55
C GLU A 61 -8.76 -0.33 -7.86
N GLY A 62 -8.80 -0.27 -6.53
CA GLY A 62 -10.03 -0.41 -5.75
C GLY A 62 -10.41 0.75 -4.82
N GLY A 63 -9.52 1.72 -4.59
CA GLY A 63 -9.70 2.75 -3.56
C GLY A 63 -10.30 4.08 -4.04
N ASP A 64 -10.76 4.15 -5.29
CA ASP A 64 -11.38 5.32 -5.92
C ASP A 64 -10.56 6.64 -5.79
N SER A 65 -9.25 6.53 -5.54
CA SER A 65 -8.37 7.67 -5.23
C SER A 65 -8.81 8.52 -4.02
N THR A 66 -9.55 7.95 -3.07
CA THR A 66 -9.99 8.62 -1.84
C THR A 66 -9.41 7.97 -0.58
N PRO A 67 -9.26 8.70 0.53
CA PRO A 67 -8.82 8.09 1.79
C PRO A 67 -9.76 6.98 2.28
N ASP A 68 -11.08 7.17 2.17
CA ASP A 68 -12.05 6.18 2.61
C ASP A 68 -11.98 4.90 1.77
N GLY A 69 -11.82 5.03 0.44
CA GLY A 69 -11.62 3.89 -0.44
C GLY A 69 -10.29 3.18 -0.17
N ALA A 70 -9.20 3.93 0.07
CA ALA A 70 -7.92 3.34 0.47
C ALA A 70 -8.02 2.55 1.79
N ILE A 71 -8.74 3.08 2.78
CA ILE A 71 -9.01 2.38 4.04
C ILE A 71 -9.79 1.08 3.78
N GLN A 72 -10.86 1.13 3.00
CA GLN A 72 -11.67 -0.06 2.69
C GLN A 72 -10.84 -1.16 1.99
N VAL A 73 -10.01 -0.77 1.02
CA VAL A 73 -9.09 -1.69 0.34
C VAL A 73 -8.12 -2.33 1.34
N LEU A 74 -7.48 -1.54 2.20
CA LEU A 74 -6.48 -2.06 3.13
C LEU A 74 -7.10 -2.94 4.24
N GLU A 75 -8.30 -2.62 4.74
CA GLU A 75 -9.00 -3.49 5.68
C GLU A 75 -9.38 -4.83 5.04
N ARG A 76 -9.86 -4.82 3.79
CA ARG A 76 -10.13 -6.06 3.05
C ARG A 76 -8.84 -6.88 2.82
N ALA A 77 -7.76 -6.24 2.39
CA ALA A 77 -6.48 -6.91 2.19
C ALA A 77 -5.94 -7.53 3.49
N LYS A 78 -6.15 -6.86 4.63
CA LYS A 78 -5.82 -7.39 5.95
C LYS A 78 -6.64 -8.64 6.30
N GLU A 79 -7.94 -8.67 6.00
CA GLU A 79 -8.78 -9.85 6.18
C GLU A 79 -8.31 -11.02 5.29
N ASP A 80 -8.01 -10.75 4.02
CA ASP A 80 -7.51 -11.75 3.07
C ASP A 80 -6.16 -12.35 3.53
N VAL A 81 -5.21 -11.50 3.95
CA VAL A 81 -3.93 -11.93 4.51
C VAL A 81 -4.13 -12.75 5.78
N ALA A 82 -5.05 -12.35 6.68
CA ALA A 82 -5.33 -13.09 7.89
C ALA A 82 -5.89 -14.50 7.60
N ALA A 83 -6.78 -14.61 6.61
CA ALA A 83 -7.34 -15.89 6.18
C ALA A 83 -6.26 -16.85 5.65
N VAL A 84 -5.36 -16.35 4.78
CA VAL A 84 -4.23 -17.13 4.26
C VAL A 84 -3.27 -17.54 5.37
N LEU A 85 -2.95 -16.61 6.30
CA LEU A 85 -2.11 -16.91 7.45
C LEU A 85 -2.71 -18.00 8.34
N GLN A 86 -4.04 -18.00 8.55
CA GLN A 86 -4.70 -19.04 9.31
C GLN A 86 -4.58 -20.40 8.62
N ALA A 87 -4.88 -20.47 7.32
CA ALA A 87 -4.77 -21.72 6.56
C ALA A 87 -3.35 -22.30 6.57
N LEU A 88 -2.31 -21.45 6.48
CA LEU A 88 -0.91 -21.89 6.57
C LEU A 88 -0.55 -22.45 7.96
N ARG A 89 -1.09 -21.87 9.03
CA ARG A 89 -0.90 -22.37 10.41
C ARG A 89 -1.56 -23.72 10.60
N ASP A 90 -2.79 -23.87 10.10
CA ASP A 90 -3.54 -25.12 10.19
C ASP A 90 -2.80 -26.25 9.46
N ALA A 91 -2.32 -25.99 8.24
CA ALA A 91 -1.52 -26.95 7.48
C ALA A 91 -0.21 -27.34 8.19
N GLY A 92 0.43 -26.40 8.89
CA GLY A 92 1.64 -26.66 9.69
C GLY A 92 1.36 -27.48 10.95
N ALA A 93 0.18 -27.32 11.56
CA ALA A 93 -0.24 -28.12 12.72
C ALA A 93 -0.52 -29.58 12.32
N ASP A 94 -1.10 -29.81 11.14
CA ASP A 94 -1.40 -31.14 10.60
C ASP A 94 -0.16 -31.98 10.24
N HIS A 95 1.02 -31.37 10.15
CA HIS A 95 2.30 -32.07 9.91
C HIS A 95 3.00 -32.56 11.19
N THR A 96 2.36 -32.41 12.36
CA THR A 96 2.88 -32.89 13.65
C THR A 96 2.11 -34.14 14.12
N ILE A 97 2.18 -35.24 13.35
CA ILE A 97 1.74 -36.58 13.77
C ILE A 97 2.77 -37.62 13.32
#